data_AF-A0A965SG71-F1
#
_entry.id   AF-A0A965SG71-F1
#
_cell.length_a   1.000
_cell.length_b   1.000
_cell.length_c   1.000
_cell.angle_alpha   90.00
_cell.angle_beta   90.00
_cell.angle_gamma   90.00
#
_symmetry.space_group_name_H-M   'P 1'
#
loop_
_entity.id
_entity.type
_entity.pdbx_description
1 polymer ?
#
loop_
_entity_poly.entity_id
_entity_poly.type
_entity_poly.pdbx_seq_one_letter_code
_entity_poly.pdbx_strand_id
1 'polypeptide(L)'
;MNSNRNGIVVSSSEAERFTLHQTLRTLMPEAVADTLMSHLLPAGWSDVARASDIDALRTSTNERFDALRSEIDLFRADTKQQFDNVRTEIDLFRADTKEKFDKVDARFEQLEAKLEVRFNKIDARFEKVDQRFEQLEASLEVRFDKIDARFEQMEAKNDARFNKIDERFDELASMKRYVITTGIAIVAIFCAAVSPLWFEML
;
A
#
# COMPACT_ATOMS: atom_id res chain seq x y z
N MET A 1 -34.93 -68.87 20.83
CA MET A 1 -36.11 -69.74 21.05
C MET A 1 -36.57 -70.27 19.71
N ASN A 2 -36.61 -71.59 19.63
CA ASN A 2 -36.81 -72.38 18.42
C ASN A 2 -38.29 -72.35 18.00
N SER A 3 -38.60 -71.94 16.78
CA SER A 3 -39.95 -72.06 16.23
C SER A 3 -39.86 -72.62 14.84
N ASN A 4 -39.81 -73.95 14.83
CA ASN A 4 -39.96 -74.86 13.71
C ASN A 4 -41.30 -74.57 13.01
N ARG A 5 -41.30 -73.71 11.97
CA ARG A 5 -42.44 -73.58 11.06
C ARG A 5 -42.22 -74.53 9.89
N ASN A 6 -42.60 -75.79 10.07
CA ASN A 6 -42.93 -76.68 8.97
C ASN A 6 -44.14 -76.09 8.22
N GLY A 7 -43.88 -75.13 7.33
CA GLY A 7 -44.83 -74.78 6.30
C GLY A 7 -44.94 -75.98 5.39
N ILE A 8 -46.11 -76.60 5.33
CA ILE A 8 -46.40 -77.61 4.32
C ILE A 8 -46.29 -76.89 2.98
N VAL A 9 -45.16 -77.06 2.30
CA VAL A 9 -45.00 -76.66 0.90
C VAL A 9 -45.80 -77.69 0.11
N VAL A 10 -47.10 -77.45 -0.05
CA VAL A 10 -47.92 -78.19 -1.02
C VAL A 10 -47.58 -77.63 -2.40
N SER A 11 -46.38 -77.90 -2.88
CA SER A 11 -46.04 -77.74 -4.29
C SER A 11 -46.52 -78.98 -5.03
N SER A 12 -47.84 -79.20 -5.10
CA SER A 12 -48.35 -80.27 -5.97
C SER A 12 -48.09 -79.83 -7.41
N SER A 13 -47.13 -80.45 -8.07
CA SER A 13 -46.86 -80.19 -9.48
C SER A 13 -48.13 -80.47 -10.31
N GLU A 14 -48.34 -79.76 -11.41
CA GLU A 14 -49.52 -79.99 -12.28
C GLU A 14 -49.58 -81.47 -12.74
N ALA A 15 -48.42 -82.15 -12.82
CA ALA A 15 -48.31 -83.58 -13.07
C ALA A 15 -48.85 -84.47 -11.93
N GLU A 16 -48.61 -84.11 -10.68
CA GLU A 16 -49.21 -84.79 -9.51
C GLU A 16 -50.72 -84.55 -9.43
N ARG A 17 -51.18 -83.33 -9.77
CA ARG A 17 -52.60 -82.99 -9.85
C ARG A 17 -53.32 -83.81 -10.92
N PHE A 18 -52.70 -83.97 -12.08
CA PHE A 18 -53.21 -84.81 -13.17
C PHE A 18 -53.27 -86.30 -12.79
N THR A 19 -52.23 -86.81 -12.12
CA THR A 19 -52.18 -88.21 -11.66
C THR A 19 -53.27 -88.48 -10.62
N LEU A 20 -53.49 -87.55 -9.68
CA LEU A 20 -54.55 -87.63 -8.69
C LEU A 20 -55.94 -87.64 -9.35
N HIS A 21 -56.16 -86.80 -10.35
CA HIS A 21 -57.43 -86.74 -11.09
C HIS A 21 -57.76 -88.05 -11.79
N GLN A 22 -56.79 -88.65 -12.50
CA GLN A 22 -56.97 -89.95 -13.14
C GLN A 22 -57.31 -91.04 -12.11
N THR A 23 -56.65 -91.02 -10.95
CA THR A 23 -56.89 -92.01 -9.88
C THR A 23 -58.25 -91.81 -9.20
N LEU A 24 -58.72 -90.56 -9.07
CA LEU A 24 -60.05 -90.29 -8.50
C LEU A 24 -61.16 -90.77 -9.45
N ARG A 25 -61.02 -90.56 -10.76
CA ARG A 25 -61.99 -91.01 -11.77
C ARG A 25 -62.14 -92.53 -11.87
N THR A 26 -61.15 -93.32 -11.45
CA THR A 26 -61.29 -94.79 -11.41
C THR A 26 -62.03 -95.29 -10.17
N LEU A 27 -62.06 -94.50 -9.10
CA LEU A 27 -62.66 -94.88 -7.81
C LEU A 27 -64.07 -94.30 -7.58
N MET A 28 -64.46 -93.25 -8.31
CA MET A 28 -65.76 -92.59 -8.17
C MET A 28 -66.28 -92.02 -9.49
N PRO A 29 -67.59 -91.68 -9.60
CA PRO A 29 -68.16 -91.10 -10.82
C PRO A 29 -67.42 -89.82 -11.24
N GLU A 30 -67.22 -89.66 -12.55
CA GLU A 30 -66.41 -88.59 -13.16
C GLU A 30 -66.77 -87.19 -12.64
N ALA A 31 -68.06 -86.90 -12.52
CA ALA A 31 -68.56 -85.61 -12.04
C ALA A 31 -68.11 -85.29 -10.59
N VAL A 32 -68.01 -86.31 -9.73
CA VAL A 32 -67.58 -86.12 -8.33
C VAL A 32 -66.07 -85.89 -8.27
N ALA A 33 -65.30 -86.64 -9.05
CA ALA A 33 -63.85 -86.47 -9.15
C ALA A 33 -63.49 -85.06 -9.68
N ASP A 34 -64.18 -84.58 -10.71
CA ASP A 34 -63.98 -83.25 -11.28
C ASP A 34 -64.33 -82.14 -10.29
N THR A 35 -65.43 -82.31 -9.54
CA THR A 35 -65.84 -81.35 -8.50
C THR A 35 -64.78 -81.29 -7.39
N LEU A 36 -64.27 -82.43 -6.92
CA LEU A 36 -63.21 -82.47 -5.92
C LEU A 36 -61.91 -81.83 -6.43
N MET A 37 -61.54 -82.05 -7.69
CA MET A 37 -60.38 -81.38 -8.29
C MET A 37 -60.56 -79.87 -8.44
N SER A 38 -61.78 -79.39 -8.65
CA SER A 38 -62.10 -77.95 -8.72
C SER A 38 -61.94 -77.23 -7.37
N HIS A 39 -62.03 -77.98 -6.27
CA HIS A 39 -61.80 -77.47 -4.92
C HIS A 39 -60.32 -77.46 -4.51
N LEU A 40 -59.43 -78.12 -5.25
CA LEU A 40 -57.99 -78.02 -5.02
C LEU A 40 -57.47 -76.69 -5.58
N LEU A 41 -56.62 -76.01 -4.79
CA LEU A 41 -55.93 -74.80 -5.23
C LEU A 41 -55.14 -75.09 -6.51
N PRO A 42 -55.19 -74.21 -7.54
CA PRO A 42 -54.37 -74.38 -8.72
C PRO A 42 -52.87 -74.42 -8.39
N ALA A 43 -52.09 -75.14 -9.21
CA ALA A 43 -50.64 -75.18 -9.05
C ALA A 43 -50.03 -73.76 -9.13
N GLY A 44 -49.00 -73.48 -8.33
CA GLY A 44 -48.29 -72.18 -8.31
C GLY A 44 -48.84 -71.11 -7.36
N TRP A 45 -49.92 -71.38 -6.63
CA TRP A 45 -50.45 -70.46 -5.61
C TRP A 45 -49.55 -70.33 -4.37
N SER A 46 -48.58 -71.25 -4.19
CA SER A 46 -47.51 -71.11 -3.20
C SER A 46 -46.54 -69.98 -3.52
N ASP A 47 -46.43 -69.60 -4.80
CA ASP A 47 -45.47 -68.60 -5.30
C ASP A 47 -46.09 -67.21 -5.39
N VAL A 48 -47.41 -67.12 -5.20
CA VAL A 48 -48.13 -65.85 -5.08
C VAL A 48 -47.87 -65.26 -3.71
N ALA A 49 -47.30 -64.05 -3.68
CA ALA A 49 -47.02 -63.32 -2.44
C ALA A 49 -48.26 -63.24 -1.56
N ARG A 50 -48.11 -63.58 -0.27
CA ARG A 50 -49.22 -63.53 0.68
C ARG A 50 -49.48 -62.08 1.08
N ALA A 51 -50.70 -61.79 1.54
CA ALA A 51 -51.03 -60.49 2.11
C ALA A 51 -50.06 -60.08 3.25
N SER A 52 -49.62 -61.05 4.06
CA SER A 52 -48.61 -60.83 5.10
C SER A 52 -47.25 -60.37 4.59
N ASP A 53 -46.84 -60.83 3.40
CA ASP A 53 -45.55 -60.47 2.81
C ASP A 53 -45.59 -59.02 2.29
N ILE A 54 -46.74 -58.64 1.72
CA ILE A 54 -47.03 -57.26 1.30
C ILE A 54 -47.10 -56.32 2.51
N ASP A 55 -47.73 -56.73 3.60
CA ASP A 55 -47.79 -55.94 4.84
C ASP A 55 -46.41 -55.78 5.50
N ALA A 56 -45.59 -56.83 5.50
CA ALA A 56 -44.22 -56.77 5.98
C ALA A 56 -43.37 -55.80 5.14
N LEU A 57 -43.51 -55.85 3.80
CA LEU A 57 -42.84 -54.92 2.90
C LEU A 57 -43.32 -53.48 3.14
N ARG A 58 -44.63 -53.25 3.22
CA ARG A 58 -45.22 -51.93 3.50
C ARG A 58 -44.71 -51.34 4.81
N THR A 59 -44.60 -52.16 5.85
CA THR A 59 -44.09 -51.75 7.15
C THR A 59 -42.62 -51.34 7.05
N SER A 60 -41.77 -52.19 6.46
CA SER A 60 -40.35 -51.87 6.25
C SER A 60 -40.14 -50.62 5.39
N THR A 61 -40.97 -50.44 4.35
CA THR A 61 -40.93 -49.25 3.50
C THR A 61 -41.32 -47.99 4.27
N ASN A 62 -42.36 -48.04 5.10
CA ASN A 62 -42.76 -46.90 5.93
C ASN A 62 -41.66 -46.54 6.94
N GLU A 63 -41.07 -47.53 7.61
CA GLU A 63 -39.95 -47.30 8.54
C GLU A 63 -38.76 -46.62 7.85
N ARG A 64 -38.43 -47.03 6.61
CA ARG A 64 -37.39 -46.39 5.80
C ARG A 64 -37.77 -44.96 5.40
N PHE A 65 -39.03 -44.71 5.05
CA PHE A 65 -39.50 -43.36 4.74
C PHE A 65 -39.46 -42.44 5.96
N ASP A 66 -39.83 -42.94 7.14
CA ASP A 66 -39.74 -42.18 8.39
C ASP A 66 -38.29 -41.88 8.76
N ALA A 67 -37.39 -42.86 8.59
CA ALA A 67 -35.96 -42.66 8.78
C ALA A 67 -35.38 -41.60 7.83
N LEU A 68 -35.73 -41.67 6.54
CA LEU A 68 -35.30 -40.69 5.54
C LEU A 68 -35.84 -39.29 5.85
N ARG A 69 -37.10 -39.18 6.31
CA ARG A 69 -37.69 -37.90 6.70
C ARG A 69 -36.93 -37.27 7.87
N SER A 70 -36.57 -38.07 8.86
CA SER A 70 -35.76 -37.65 9.99
C SER A 70 -34.38 -37.15 9.54
N GLU A 71 -33.71 -37.88 8.63
CA GLU A 71 -32.41 -37.48 8.08
C GLU A 71 -32.50 -36.16 7.30
N ILE A 72 -33.55 -35.97 6.50
CA ILE A 72 -33.79 -34.72 5.77
C ILE A 72 -34.02 -33.55 6.74
N ASP A 73 -34.77 -33.76 7.83
CA ASP A 73 -35.01 -32.71 8.82
C ASP A 73 -33.73 -32.34 9.57
N LEU A 74 -32.90 -33.33 9.90
CA LEU A 74 -31.55 -33.10 10.47
C LEU A 74 -30.65 -32.35 9.49
N PHE A 75 -30.60 -32.76 8.23
CA PHE A 75 -29.80 -32.10 7.20
C PHE A 75 -30.24 -30.64 6.99
N ARG A 76 -31.55 -30.38 6.98
CA ARG A 76 -32.10 -29.02 6.89
C ARG A 76 -31.74 -28.17 8.10
N ALA A 77 -31.77 -28.74 9.30
CA ALA A 77 -31.39 -28.06 10.53
C ALA A 77 -29.89 -27.71 10.52
N ASP A 78 -29.02 -28.66 10.18
CA ASP A 78 -27.57 -28.46 10.07
C ASP A 78 -27.24 -27.41 9.00
N THR A 79 -27.85 -27.53 7.81
CA THR A 79 -27.66 -26.55 6.74
C THR A 79 -28.07 -25.14 7.17
N LYS A 80 -29.21 -24.99 7.85
CA LYS A 80 -29.65 -23.71 8.38
C LYS A 80 -28.65 -23.15 9.39
N GLN A 81 -28.16 -23.99 10.29
CA GLN A 81 -27.15 -23.60 11.28
C GLN A 81 -25.84 -23.16 10.61
N GLN A 82 -25.38 -23.84 9.56
CA GLN A 82 -24.20 -23.43 8.81
C GLN A 82 -24.40 -22.06 8.14
N PHE A 83 -25.58 -21.80 7.56
CA PHE A 83 -25.90 -20.48 7.00
C PHE A 83 -25.93 -19.38 8.07
N ASP A 84 -26.49 -19.65 9.25
CA ASP A 84 -26.52 -18.70 10.36
C ASP A 84 -25.11 -18.40 10.90
N ASN A 85 -24.24 -19.41 10.96
CA ASN A 85 -22.83 -19.25 11.32
C ASN A 85 -22.08 -18.39 10.30
N VAL A 86 -22.20 -18.71 9.01
CA VAL A 86 -21.56 -17.93 7.93
C VAL A 86 -22.05 -16.47 7.94
N ARG A 87 -23.35 -16.25 8.18
CA ARG A 87 -23.89 -14.88 8.31
C ARG A 87 -23.24 -14.12 9.46
N THR A 88 -23.09 -14.78 10.60
CA THR A 88 -22.44 -14.20 11.79
C THR A 88 -20.97 -13.89 11.53
N GLU A 89 -20.24 -14.79 10.89
CA GLU A 89 -18.83 -14.57 10.52
C GLU A 89 -18.67 -13.41 9.53
N ILE A 90 -19.58 -13.28 8.55
CA ILE A 90 -19.58 -12.15 7.61
C ILE A 90 -19.83 -10.82 8.34
N ASP A 91 -20.76 -10.79 9.30
CA ASP A 91 -21.06 -9.58 10.07
C ASP A 91 -19.88 -9.19 10.97
N LEU A 92 -19.23 -10.16 11.61
CA LEU A 92 -18.00 -9.94 12.38
C LEU A 92 -16.85 -9.45 11.50
N PHE A 93 -16.65 -10.06 10.34
CA PHE A 93 -15.61 -9.65 9.38
C PHE A 93 -15.84 -8.23 8.87
N ARG A 94 -17.09 -7.87 8.57
CA ARG A 94 -17.46 -6.50 8.16
C ARG A 94 -17.18 -5.48 9.27
N ALA A 95 -17.50 -5.84 10.52
CA ALA A 95 -17.23 -4.98 11.67
C ALA A 95 -15.71 -4.76 11.89
N ASP A 96 -14.92 -5.84 11.91
CA ASP A 96 -13.46 -5.76 12.04
C ASP A 96 -12.81 -4.99 10.88
N THR A 97 -13.29 -5.22 9.66
CA THR A 97 -12.82 -4.50 8.47
C THR A 97 -13.12 -3.00 8.60
N LYS A 98 -14.35 -2.64 9.00
CA LYS A 98 -14.72 -1.23 9.24
C LYS A 98 -13.83 -0.59 10.29
N GLU A 99 -13.62 -1.25 11.43
CA GLU A 99 -12.74 -0.73 12.50
C GLU A 99 -11.31 -0.51 12.00
N LYS A 100 -10.78 -1.42 11.17
CA LYS A 100 -9.45 -1.27 10.55
C LYS A 100 -9.40 -0.09 9.59
N PHE A 101 -10.42 0.12 8.78
CA PHE A 101 -10.51 1.29 7.89
C PHE A 101 -10.59 2.59 8.69
N ASP A 102 -11.43 2.66 9.72
CA ASP A 102 -11.54 3.84 10.59
C ASP A 102 -10.18 4.17 11.25
N LYS A 103 -9.41 3.15 11.68
CA LYS A 103 -8.05 3.32 12.20
C LYS A 103 -7.06 3.80 11.15
N VAL A 104 -7.21 3.36 9.90
CA VAL A 104 -6.36 3.81 8.79
C VAL A 104 -6.64 5.27 8.48
N ASP A 105 -7.91 5.66 8.40
CA ASP A 105 -8.32 7.05 8.15
C ASP A 105 -7.78 7.98 9.24
N ALA A 106 -7.94 7.61 10.53
CA ALA A 106 -7.38 8.39 11.64
C ALA A 106 -5.84 8.53 11.58
N ARG A 107 -5.13 7.50 11.10
CA ARG A 107 -3.66 7.58 10.90
C ARG A 107 -3.29 8.49 9.74
N PHE A 108 -4.08 8.50 8.67
CA PHE A 108 -3.88 9.40 7.55
C PHE A 108 -4.11 10.85 7.96
N GLU A 109 -5.20 11.17 8.65
CA GLU A 109 -5.45 12.51 9.20
C GLU A 109 -4.30 12.98 10.11
N GLN A 110 -3.78 12.08 10.97
CA GLN A 110 -2.64 12.40 11.82
C GLN A 110 -1.36 12.67 11.01
N LEU A 111 -1.13 11.93 9.92
CA LEU A 111 0.02 12.12 9.04
C LEU A 111 -0.09 13.45 8.29
N GLU A 112 -1.26 13.77 7.75
CA GLU A 112 -1.53 15.05 7.09
C GLU A 112 -1.28 16.23 8.03
N ALA A 113 -1.83 16.19 9.25
CA ALA A 113 -1.59 17.22 10.26
C ALA A 113 -0.10 17.37 10.62
N LYS A 114 0.64 16.25 10.73
CA LYS A 114 2.09 16.28 11.00
C LYS A 114 2.88 16.86 9.83
N LEU A 115 2.48 16.56 8.59
CA LEU A 115 3.11 17.09 7.39
C LEU A 115 2.87 18.59 7.29
N GLU A 116 1.64 19.04 7.49
CA GLU A 116 1.27 20.45 7.50
C GLU A 116 2.13 21.25 8.51
N VAL A 117 2.26 20.77 9.74
CA VAL A 117 3.12 21.41 10.75
C VAL A 117 4.59 21.43 10.32
N ARG A 118 5.08 20.36 9.68
CA ARG A 118 6.47 20.31 9.19
C ARG A 118 6.71 21.28 8.04
N PHE A 119 5.79 21.38 7.09
CA PHE A 119 5.89 22.33 5.98
C PHE A 119 5.87 23.76 6.48
N ASN A 120 4.92 24.13 7.33
CA ASN A 120 4.90 25.45 7.96
C ASN A 120 6.20 25.79 8.71
N LYS A 121 6.81 24.80 9.39
CA LYS A 121 8.12 24.99 10.04
C LYS A 121 9.26 25.16 9.03
N ILE A 122 9.20 24.49 7.89
CA ILE A 122 10.17 24.65 6.80
C ILE A 122 10.04 26.05 6.21
N ASP A 123 8.83 26.51 5.90
CA ASP A 123 8.57 27.84 5.36
C ASP A 123 9.07 28.94 6.31
N ALA A 124 8.79 28.82 7.61
CA ALA A 124 9.30 29.75 8.62
C ALA A 124 10.84 29.74 8.72
N ARG A 125 11.50 28.62 8.43
CA ARG A 125 12.98 28.55 8.38
C ARG A 125 13.52 29.20 7.12
N PHE A 126 12.86 29.05 5.98
CA PHE A 126 13.25 29.71 4.73
C PHE A 126 13.11 31.22 4.85
N GLU A 127 12.00 31.71 5.38
CA GLU A 127 11.80 33.13 5.68
C GLU A 127 12.94 33.70 6.56
N LYS A 128 13.34 32.95 7.60
CA LYS A 128 14.48 33.35 8.45
C LYS A 128 15.82 33.32 7.71
N VAL A 129 15.99 32.45 6.71
CA VAL A 129 17.18 32.41 5.87
C VAL A 129 17.20 33.64 4.95
N ASP A 130 16.08 33.97 4.33
CA ASP A 130 15.95 35.14 3.45
C ASP A 130 16.28 36.43 4.21
N GLN A 131 15.71 36.62 5.41
CA GLN A 131 16.04 37.76 6.28
C GLN A 131 17.54 37.85 6.64
N ARG A 132 18.22 36.71 6.82
CA ARG A 132 19.67 36.70 7.09
C ARG A 132 20.48 37.06 5.85
N PHE A 133 20.01 36.67 4.67
CA PHE A 133 20.64 37.07 3.41
C PHE A 133 20.49 38.57 3.16
N GLU A 134 19.28 39.13 3.34
CA GLU A 134 19.06 40.57 3.24
C GLU A 134 19.94 41.36 4.22
N GLN A 135 20.04 40.91 5.48
CA GLN A 135 20.93 41.52 6.47
C GLN A 135 22.41 41.44 6.06
N LEU A 136 22.82 40.33 5.44
CA LEU A 136 24.19 40.14 4.98
C LEU A 136 24.50 41.04 3.80
N GLU A 137 23.58 41.17 2.84
CA GLU A 137 23.69 42.10 1.71
C GLU A 137 23.83 43.54 2.18
N ALA A 138 22.94 44.00 3.06
CA ALA A 138 23.01 45.36 3.61
C ALA A 138 24.32 45.62 4.40
N SER A 139 24.78 44.62 5.17
CA SER A 139 26.05 44.72 5.90
C SER A 139 27.26 44.78 4.96
N LEU A 140 27.21 44.06 3.84
CA LEU A 140 28.25 44.10 2.82
C LEU A 140 28.28 45.44 2.09
N GLU A 141 27.11 45.97 1.70
CA GLU A 141 27.00 47.29 1.06
C GLU A 141 27.66 48.38 1.92
N VAL A 142 27.30 48.47 3.20
CA VAL A 142 27.91 49.42 4.15
C VAL A 142 29.42 49.22 4.30
N ARG A 143 29.91 47.97 4.24
CA ARG A 143 31.36 47.70 4.30
C ARG A 143 32.08 48.15 3.03
N PHE A 144 31.47 47.96 1.87
CA PHE A 144 32.02 48.43 0.60
C PHE A 144 32.05 49.96 0.55
N ASP A 145 30.97 50.65 0.91
CA ASP A 145 30.94 52.12 1.02
C ASP A 145 32.05 52.65 1.93
N LYS A 146 32.27 51.97 3.07
CA LYS A 146 33.35 52.33 4.00
C LYS A 146 34.74 52.07 3.41
N ILE A 147 34.91 51.04 2.59
CA ILE A 147 36.17 50.77 1.89
C ILE A 147 36.42 51.86 0.86
N ASP A 148 35.41 52.22 0.04
CA ASP A 148 35.51 53.26 -0.97
C ASP A 148 35.88 54.61 -0.34
N ALA A 149 35.20 55.01 0.74
CA ALA A 149 35.54 56.23 1.47
C ALA A 149 36.98 56.24 2.04
N ARG A 150 37.51 55.06 2.44
CA ARG A 150 38.91 54.96 2.89
C ARG A 150 39.89 55.06 1.73
N PHE A 151 39.54 54.54 0.56
CA PHE A 151 40.34 54.67 -0.65
C PHE A 151 40.37 56.12 -1.13
N GLU A 152 39.23 56.80 -1.22
CA GLU A 152 39.18 58.24 -1.56
C GLU A 152 40.01 59.08 -0.59
N GLN A 153 39.92 58.80 0.72
CA GLN A 153 40.76 59.49 1.71
C GLN A 153 42.26 59.23 1.49
N MET A 154 42.62 58.01 1.08
CA MET A 154 44.02 57.64 0.82
C MET A 154 44.54 58.31 -0.45
N GLU A 155 43.74 58.38 -1.51
CA GLU A 155 44.03 59.11 -2.74
C GLU A 155 44.24 60.61 -2.45
N ALA A 156 43.31 61.25 -1.76
CA ALA A 156 43.43 62.66 -1.38
C ALA A 156 44.69 62.94 -0.52
N LYS A 157 45.04 62.03 0.39
CA LYS A 157 46.29 62.13 1.17
C LYS A 157 47.53 61.95 0.30
N ASN A 158 47.49 61.07 -0.69
CA ASN A 158 48.60 60.87 -1.62
C ASN A 158 48.76 62.08 -2.54
N ASP A 159 47.68 62.62 -3.11
CA ASP A 159 47.70 63.83 -3.94
C ASP A 159 48.26 65.02 -3.16
N ALA A 160 47.82 65.22 -1.92
CA ALA A 160 48.37 66.27 -1.06
C ALA A 160 49.88 66.09 -0.78
N ARG A 161 50.34 64.84 -0.64
CA ARG A 161 51.78 64.54 -0.48
C ARG A 161 52.56 64.81 -1.76
N PHE A 162 52.02 64.44 -2.92
CA PHE A 162 52.65 64.70 -4.22
C PHE A 162 52.73 66.20 -4.51
N ASN A 163 51.65 66.95 -4.30
CA ASN A 163 51.66 68.41 -4.45
C ASN A 163 52.74 69.07 -3.56
N LYS A 164 52.86 68.63 -2.30
CA LYS A 164 53.91 69.12 -1.40
C LYS A 164 55.33 68.74 -1.85
N ILE A 165 55.48 67.58 -2.49
CA ILE A 165 56.75 67.16 -3.08
C ILE A 165 57.08 68.06 -4.29
N ASP A 166 56.10 68.33 -5.15
CA ASP A 166 56.26 69.21 -6.31
C ASP A 166 56.63 70.63 -5.90
N GLU A 167 55.98 71.20 -4.87
CA GLU A 167 56.35 72.50 -4.29
C GLU A 167 57.82 72.54 -3.84
N ARG A 168 58.29 71.50 -3.12
CA ARG A 168 59.70 71.42 -2.70
C ARG A 168 60.66 71.27 -3.88
N PHE A 169 60.25 70.57 -4.94
CA PHE A 169 61.04 70.47 -6.16
C PHE A 169 61.12 71.81 -6.90
N ASP A 170 60.03 72.57 -6.96
CA ASP A 170 60.01 73.91 -7.55
C ASP A 170 60.87 74.90 -6.76
N GLU A 171 60.83 74.85 -5.44
CA GLU A 171 61.73 75.61 -4.56
C GLU A 171 63.20 75.26 -4.85
N LEU A 172 63.55 73.97 -4.90
CA LEU A 172 64.91 73.53 -5.25
C LEU A 172 65.33 73.96 -6.66
N ALA A 173 64.41 73.93 -7.63
CA ALA A 173 64.66 74.38 -8.99
C ALA A 173 64.89 75.90 -9.04
N SER A 174 64.12 76.68 -8.28
CA SER A 174 64.30 78.13 -8.15
C SER A 174 65.64 78.48 -7.50
N MET A 175 66.03 77.77 -6.44
CA MET A 175 67.32 77.93 -5.77
C MET A 175 68.47 77.62 -6.73
N LYS A 176 68.39 76.52 -7.49
CA LYS A 176 69.38 76.18 -8.51
C LYS A 176 69.50 77.27 -9.58
N ARG A 177 68.37 77.77 -10.11
CA ARG A 177 68.37 78.88 -11.08
C ARG A 177 69.05 80.12 -10.51
N TYR A 178 68.68 80.51 -9.29
CA TYR A 178 69.26 81.67 -8.60
C TYR A 178 70.79 81.53 -8.43
N VAL A 179 71.28 80.38 -7.96
CA VAL A 179 72.72 80.12 -7.79
C VAL A 179 73.47 80.17 -9.13
N ILE A 180 72.91 79.58 -10.19
CA ILE A 180 73.54 79.61 -11.52
C ILE A 180 73.60 81.05 -12.05
N THR A 181 72.50 81.80 -11.96
CA THR A 181 72.45 83.18 -12.48
C THR A 181 73.38 84.13 -11.72
N THR A 182 73.43 84.02 -10.39
CA THR A 182 74.35 84.82 -9.56
C THR A 182 75.80 84.43 -9.80
N GLY A 183 76.09 83.13 -9.95
CA GLY A 183 77.42 82.63 -10.32
C GLY A 183 77.91 83.20 -11.67
N ILE A 184 77.10 83.14 -12.72
CA ILE A 184 77.43 83.72 -14.03
C ILE A 184 77.65 85.23 -13.93
N ALA A 185 76.79 85.96 -13.20
CA ALA A 185 76.92 87.39 -13.01
C ALA A 185 78.23 87.76 -12.29
N ILE A 186 78.60 87.03 -11.22
CA ILE A 186 79.86 87.23 -10.49
C ILE A 186 81.06 87.00 -11.41
N VAL A 187 81.05 85.92 -12.20
CA VAL A 187 82.12 85.62 -13.17
C VAL A 187 82.23 86.71 -14.23
N ALA A 188 81.10 87.18 -14.77
CA ALA A 188 81.08 88.28 -15.74
C ALA A 188 81.65 89.59 -15.17
N ILE A 189 81.29 89.94 -13.94
CA ILE A 189 81.83 91.12 -13.22
C ILE A 189 83.35 90.96 -13.03
N PHE A 190 83.80 89.78 -12.59
CA PHE A 190 85.22 89.49 -12.39
C PHE A 190 86.01 89.59 -13.71
N CYS A 191 85.50 88.99 -14.80
CA CYS A 191 86.10 89.12 -16.12
C CYS A 191 86.21 90.59 -16.56
N ALA A 192 85.14 91.37 -16.42
CA ALA A 192 85.13 92.79 -16.78
C ALA A 192 86.12 93.63 -15.95
N ALA A 193 86.32 93.30 -14.66
CA ALA A 193 87.28 93.97 -13.79
C ALA A 193 88.75 93.60 -14.11
N VAL A 194 89.01 92.39 -14.60
CA VAL A 194 90.36 91.90 -14.95
C VAL A 194 90.78 92.29 -16.37
N SER A 195 89.83 92.45 -17.31
CA SER A 195 90.11 92.88 -18.69
C SER A 195 90.98 94.16 -18.82
N PRO A 196 90.75 95.26 -18.07
CA PRO A 196 91.60 96.45 -18.16
C PRO A 196 93.03 96.25 -17.62
N LEU A 197 93.25 95.32 -16.67
CA LEU A 197 94.58 95.03 -16.11
C LEU A 197 95.50 94.29 -17.10
N TRP A 198 94.93 93.52 -18.04
CA TRP A 198 95.70 92.86 -19.10
C TRP A 198 96.05 93.81 -20.26
N PHE A 199 95.24 94.84 -20.51
CA PHE A 199 95.47 95.80 -21.60
C PHE A 199 96.49 96.90 -21.21
N GLU A 200 96.77 97.12 -19.92
CA GLU A 200 97.87 97.98 -19.46
C GLU A 200 99.24 97.26 -19.40
N MET A 201 99.26 95.93 -19.57
CA MET A 201 100.48 95.11 -19.47
C MET A 201 101.01 94.61 -20.84
N LEU A 202 100.46 95.12 -21.95
CA LEU A 202 100.78 94.77 -23.34
C LEU A 202 101.01 96.04 -24.17
#